data_AF-A0A556CR42-F1
#
_entry.id   AF-A0A556CR42-F1
#
_cell.length_a   1.000
_cell.length_b   1.000
_cell.length_c   1.000
_cell.angle_alpha   90.00
_cell.angle_beta   90.00
_cell.angle_gamma   90.00
#
_symmetry.space_group_name_H-M   'P 1'
#
loop_
_entity.id
_entity.type
_entity.pdbx_description
1 polymer ?
#
loop_
_entity_poly.entity_id
_entity_poly.type
_entity_poly.pdbx_seq_one_letter_code
_entity_poly.pdbx_strand_id
1 'polypeptide(L)'
;MKKKRYKHKRRVMNLYCVTNGFMGYAAVHVYVIAENEHRAKKLAESEFKEESRNEDYESELKFYEQRGWCTDHLKKYNHDESYWKRLNVELVAEDTRQEFVSGVMD
;
A
#
# COMPACT_ATOMS: atom_id res chain seq x y z
N MET A 1 -41.67 -13.40 -18.48
CA MET A 1 -40.29 -13.97 -18.56
C MET A 1 -39.56 -13.71 -17.24
N LYS A 2 -39.15 -14.75 -16.51
CA LYS A 2 -38.37 -14.58 -15.25
C LYS A 2 -36.93 -14.19 -15.61
N LYS A 3 -36.49 -12.99 -15.21
CA LYS A 3 -35.10 -12.54 -15.40
C LYS A 3 -34.16 -13.49 -14.63
N LYS A 4 -33.28 -14.20 -15.34
CA LYS A 4 -32.22 -15.01 -14.72
C LYS A 4 -31.30 -14.08 -13.94
N ARG A 5 -31.36 -14.12 -12.60
CA ARG A 5 -30.38 -13.48 -11.73
C ARG A 5 -29.09 -14.30 -11.82
N TYR A 6 -28.11 -13.81 -12.58
CA TYR A 6 -26.76 -14.35 -12.53
C TYR A 6 -26.22 -14.12 -11.12
N LYS A 7 -26.08 -15.20 -10.33
CA LYS A 7 -25.34 -15.15 -9.07
C LYS A 7 -23.89 -14.90 -9.44
N HIS A 8 -23.42 -13.65 -9.29
CA HIS A 8 -21.99 -13.40 -9.31
C HIS A 8 -21.36 -14.30 -8.24
N LYS A 9 -20.52 -15.24 -8.67
CA LYS A 9 -19.75 -16.10 -7.77
C LYS A 9 -18.83 -15.16 -7.01
N ARG A 10 -19.22 -14.85 -5.78
CA ARG A 10 -18.61 -13.82 -4.94
C ARG A 10 -17.20 -14.31 -4.63
N ARG A 11 -16.18 -13.70 -5.24
CA ARG A 11 -14.78 -14.12 -5.12
C ARG A 11 -14.40 -14.18 -3.64
N VAL A 12 -13.67 -15.23 -3.27
CA VAL A 12 -13.13 -15.40 -1.92
C VAL A 12 -12.05 -14.33 -1.77
N MET A 13 -12.08 -13.64 -0.64
CA MET A 13 -11.11 -12.59 -0.31
C MET A 13 -10.30 -13.10 0.87
N ASN A 14 -9.01 -12.85 0.86
CA ASN A 14 -8.08 -13.20 1.92
C ASN A 14 -7.51 -11.93 2.54
N LEU A 15 -7.11 -12.02 3.80
CA LEU A 15 -6.40 -10.96 4.50
C LEU A 15 -4.90 -11.16 4.29
N TYR A 16 -4.23 -10.14 3.77
CA TYR A 16 -2.78 -10.11 3.61
C TYR A 16 -2.17 -9.00 4.47
N CYS A 17 -1.01 -9.25 5.05
CA CYS A 17 -0.13 -8.23 5.61
C CYS A 17 0.95 -7.94 4.57
N VAL A 18 1.12 -6.67 4.20
CA VAL A 18 2.14 -6.24 3.25
C VAL A 18 3.13 -5.33 3.96
N THR A 19 4.42 -5.63 3.81
CA THR A 19 5.53 -4.87 4.40
C THR A 19 6.51 -4.46 3.32
N ASN A 20 7.21 -3.34 3.54
CA ASN A 20 8.27 -2.85 2.64
C ASN A 20 9.69 -3.28 3.08
N GLY A 21 9.80 -4.11 4.13
CA GLY A 21 11.07 -4.57 4.66
C GLY A 21 11.91 -3.50 5.39
N PHE A 22 11.41 -2.27 5.54
CA PHE A 22 12.05 -1.26 6.38
C PHE A 22 11.72 -1.52 7.85
N MET A 23 12.67 -2.11 8.57
CA MET A 23 12.61 -2.35 10.02
C MET A 23 13.38 -1.25 10.77
N GLY A 24 12.97 0.01 10.61
CA GLY A 24 13.45 1.13 11.44
C GLY A 24 12.80 1.11 12.83
N TYR A 25 12.56 2.28 13.43
CA TYR A 25 11.88 2.38 14.74
C TYR A 25 10.43 1.87 14.76
N ALA A 26 9.81 1.66 13.59
CA ALA A 26 8.53 0.97 13.45
C ALA A 26 8.52 0.24 12.10
N ALA A 27 8.02 -0.99 12.08
CA ALA A 27 7.71 -1.68 10.83
C ALA A 27 6.39 -1.11 10.27
N VAL A 28 6.41 -0.67 9.01
CA VAL A 28 5.20 -0.18 8.34
C VAL A 28 4.47 -1.38 7.72
N HIS A 29 3.30 -1.69 8.28
CA HIS A 29 2.44 -2.77 7.84
C HIS A 29 1.18 -2.20 7.18
N VAL A 30 0.83 -2.74 6.01
CA VAL A 30 -0.45 -2.46 5.35
C VAL A 30 -1.24 -3.76 5.29
N TYR A 31 -2.39 -3.80 5.96
CA TYR A 31 -3.32 -4.93 5.87
C TYR A 31 -4.27 -4.74 4.69
N VAL A 32 -4.37 -5.74 3.82
CA VAL A 32 -5.17 -5.68 2.59
C VAL A 32 -6.07 -6.88 2.48
N ILE A 33 -7.37 -6.64 2.26
CA ILE A 33 -8.33 -7.68 1.86
C ILE A 33 -8.36 -7.75 0.34
N ALA A 34 -7.91 -8.87 -0.23
CA ALA A 34 -7.81 -9.05 -1.67
C ALA A 34 -8.02 -10.50 -2.10
N GLU A 35 -8.28 -10.70 -3.39
CA GLU A 35 -8.51 -12.03 -3.96
C GLU A 35 -7.23 -12.86 -4.08
N ASN A 36 -6.07 -12.20 -4.15
CA ASN A 36 -4.75 -12.82 -4.30
C ASN A 36 -3.66 -11.84 -3.90
N GLU A 37 -2.46 -12.37 -3.70
CA GLU A 37 -1.25 -11.61 -3.33
C GLU A 37 -0.92 -10.49 -4.32
N HIS A 38 -1.07 -10.73 -5.63
CA HIS A 38 -0.76 -9.72 -6.64
C HIS A 38 -1.64 -8.48 -6.48
N ARG A 39 -2.94 -8.68 -6.24
CA ARG A 39 -3.88 -7.59 -5.98
C ARG A 39 -3.59 -6.91 -4.65
N ALA A 40 -3.25 -7.67 -3.60
CA ALA A 40 -2.86 -7.12 -2.31
C ALA A 40 -1.62 -6.21 -2.44
N LYS A 41 -0.58 -6.69 -3.11
CA LYS A 41 0.65 -5.94 -3.37
C LYS A 41 0.40 -4.63 -4.11
N LYS A 42 -0.43 -4.65 -5.16
CA LYS A 42 -0.74 -3.45 -5.94
C LYS A 42 -1.51 -2.39 -5.13
N LEU A 43 -2.40 -2.82 -4.24
CA LEU A 43 -3.11 -1.91 -3.35
C LEU A 43 -2.16 -1.31 -2.31
N ALA A 44 -1.34 -2.15 -1.66
CA ALA A 44 -0.35 -1.69 -0.69
C ALA A 44 0.71 -0.76 -1.30
N GLU A 45 1.16 -1.01 -2.53
CA GLU A 45 2.11 -0.12 -3.24
C GLU A 45 1.59 1.33 -3.32
N SER A 46 0.29 1.51 -3.55
CA SER A 46 -0.31 2.84 -3.58
C SER A 46 -0.23 3.53 -2.21
N GLU A 47 -0.52 2.80 -1.13
CA GLU A 47 -0.50 3.32 0.23
C GLU A 47 0.93 3.66 0.68
N PHE A 48 1.91 2.78 0.45
CA PHE A 48 3.32 3.06 0.74
C PHE A 48 3.86 4.25 -0.06
N LYS A 49 3.44 4.39 -1.32
CA LYS A 49 3.87 5.51 -2.15
C LYS A 49 3.29 6.84 -1.66
N GLU A 50 2.02 6.83 -1.22
CA GLU A 50 1.38 8.03 -0.67
C GLU A 50 2.04 8.44 0.65
N GLU A 51 2.28 7.48 1.56
CA GLU A 51 2.97 7.73 2.82
C GLU A 51 4.40 8.28 2.61
N SER A 52 5.09 7.81 1.57
CA SER A 52 6.43 8.30 1.24
C SER A 52 6.48 9.71 0.63
N ARG A 53 5.33 10.38 0.38
CA ARG A 53 5.32 11.72 -0.22
C ARG A 53 5.94 12.75 0.73
N ASN A 54 6.77 13.61 0.16
CA ASN A 54 7.27 14.77 0.88
C ASN A 54 6.19 15.87 0.84
N GLU A 55 5.59 16.18 1.99
CA GLU A 55 4.55 17.21 2.13
C GLU A 55 5.05 18.60 1.74
N ASP A 56 6.34 18.87 1.95
CA ASP A 56 6.94 20.18 1.68
C ASP A 56 7.27 20.37 0.20
N TYR A 57 7.42 19.29 -0.58
CA TYR A 57 7.90 19.33 -1.97
C TYR A 57 7.11 20.31 -2.84
N GLU A 58 5.78 20.27 -2.79
CA GLU A 58 4.92 21.13 -3.62
C GLU A 58 5.05 22.61 -3.25
N SER A 59 5.33 22.90 -1.98
CA SER A 59 5.53 24.26 -1.48
C SER A 59 6.91 24.79 -1.87
N GLU A 60 7.95 23.97 -1.74
CA GLU A 60 9.32 24.30 -2.13
C GLU A 60 9.42 24.48 -3.64
N LEU A 61 8.81 23.58 -4.42
CA LEU A 61 8.80 23.67 -5.88
C LEU A 61 8.26 25.02 -6.35
N LYS A 62 7.09 25.43 -5.82
CA LYS A 62 6.49 26.74 -6.14
C LYS A 62 7.39 27.91 -5.75
N PHE A 63 8.02 27.85 -4.58
CA PHE A 63 8.91 28.91 -4.11
C PHE A 63 10.15 29.06 -5.01
N TYR A 64 10.74 27.96 -5.45
CA TYR A 64 11.92 27.96 -6.32
C TYR A 64 11.58 28.41 -7.75
N GLU A 65 10.47 27.91 -8.31
CA GLU A 65 9.99 28.31 -9.64
C GLU A 65 9.73 29.83 -9.73
N GLN A 66 9.12 30.41 -8.69
CA GLN A 66 8.90 31.87 -8.63
C GLN A 66 10.20 32.69 -8.66
N ARG A 67 11.31 32.12 -8.20
CA ARG A 67 12.63 32.78 -8.15
C ARG A 67 13.54 32.41 -9.31
N GLY A 68 13.10 31.51 -10.20
CA GLY A 68 13.92 30.98 -11.29
C GLY A 68 15.12 30.17 -10.79
N TRP A 69 15.01 29.53 -9.63
CA TRP A 69 16.07 28.71 -9.05
C TRP A 69 16.01 27.26 -9.55
N CYS A 70 17.16 26.58 -9.56
CA CYS A 70 17.26 25.16 -9.89
C CYS A 70 16.49 24.31 -8.87
N THR A 71 15.77 23.28 -9.32
CA THR A 71 14.92 22.41 -8.50
C THR A 71 15.42 20.96 -8.45
N ASP A 72 16.57 20.66 -9.04
CA ASP A 72 17.09 19.29 -9.19
C ASP A 72 17.39 18.60 -7.84
N HIS A 73 17.61 19.37 -6.77
CA HIS A 73 17.83 18.84 -5.42
C HIS A 73 16.54 18.59 -4.63
N LEU A 74 15.37 19.03 -5.13
CA LEU A 74 14.10 18.87 -4.42
C LEU A 74 13.66 17.40 -4.45
N LYS A 75 13.36 16.85 -3.27
CA LYS A 75 12.92 15.46 -3.13
C LYS A 75 11.41 15.37 -3.09
N LYS A 76 10.82 14.77 -4.13
CA LYS A 76 9.37 14.51 -4.19
C LYS A 76 8.89 13.46 -3.19
N TYR A 77 9.76 12.52 -2.85
CA TYR A 77 9.50 11.44 -1.90
C TYR A 77 10.61 11.39 -0.86
N ASN A 78 10.24 11.05 0.38
CA ASN A 78 11.17 10.89 1.51
C ASN A 78 12.00 9.61 1.39
N HIS A 79 11.54 8.66 0.59
CA HIS A 79 12.18 7.37 0.35
C HIS A 79 12.36 7.07 -1.13
N ASP A 80 13.32 6.22 -1.45
CA ASP A 80 13.55 5.74 -2.82
C ASP A 80 12.42 4.82 -3.29
N GLU A 81 12.30 4.61 -4.61
CA GLU A 81 11.24 3.80 -5.19
C GLU A 81 11.17 2.36 -4.65
N SER A 82 12.28 1.83 -4.13
CA SER A 82 12.28 0.51 -3.50
C SER A 82 11.33 0.43 -2.31
N TYR A 83 11.06 1.55 -1.63
CA TYR A 83 10.19 1.61 -0.46
C TYR A 83 8.76 1.15 -0.74
N TRP A 84 8.19 1.52 -1.89
CA TRP A 84 6.83 1.07 -2.26
C TRP A 84 6.81 -0.06 -3.30
N LYS A 85 7.95 -0.37 -3.95
CA LYS A 85 8.01 -1.47 -4.95
C LYS A 85 8.51 -2.80 -4.38
N ARG A 86 9.42 -2.80 -3.41
CA ARG A 86 9.99 -4.02 -2.81
C ARG A 86 9.16 -4.48 -1.61
N LEU A 87 7.94 -4.91 -1.91
CA LEU A 87 6.99 -5.36 -0.90
C LEU A 87 7.02 -6.88 -0.71
N ASN A 88 7.02 -7.29 0.55
CA ASN A 88 6.76 -8.65 1.03
C ASN A 88 5.28 -8.77 1.38
N VAL A 89 4.66 -9.87 0.96
CA VAL A 89 3.25 -10.14 1.19
C VAL A 89 3.15 -11.42 1.98
N GLU A 90 2.42 -11.38 3.08
CA GLU A 90 2.13 -12.52 3.93
C GLU A 90 0.62 -12.73 3.99
N LEU A 91 0.18 -13.97 3.75
CA LEU A 91 -1.20 -14.36 3.94
C LEU A 91 -1.48 -14.52 5.43
N VAL A 92 -2.32 -13.65 5.98
CA VAL A 92 -2.66 -13.66 7.41
C VAL A 92 -3.86 -14.57 7.66
N ALA A 93 -4.89 -14.48 6.82
CA ALA A 93 -6.08 -15.31 6.93
C ALA A 93 -6.69 -15.60 5.56
N GLU A 94 -7.07 -16.86 5.35
CA GLU A 94 -7.88 -17.27 4.21
C GLU A 94 -9.36 -16.96 4.45
N ASP A 95 -10.08 -16.59 3.38
CA ASP A 95 -11.52 -16.34 3.39
C ASP A 95 -12.00 -15.47 4.56
N THR A 96 -11.97 -14.16 4.36
CA THR A 96 -12.39 -13.15 5.35
C THR A 96 -13.89 -13.19 5.73
N ARG A 97 -14.63 -14.21 5.30
CA ARG A 97 -16.00 -14.50 5.74
C ARG A 97 -16.04 -15.45 6.94
N GLN A 98 -14.93 -16.11 7.23
CA GLN A 98 -14.79 -17.01 8.35
C GLN A 98 -14.23 -16.25 9.55
N GLU A 99 -14.52 -16.74 10.75
CA GLU A 99 -13.92 -16.21 11.96
C GLU A 99 -12.43 -16.58 12.01
N PHE A 100 -11.60 -15.64 12.45
CA PHE A 100 -10.16 -15.79 12.54
C PHE A 100 -9.65 -15.11 13.81
N VAL A 101 -8.67 -15.73 14.47
CA VAL A 101 -7.96 -15.18 15.62
C VAL A 101 -6.46 -15.29 15.34
N SER A 102 -5.75 -14.16 15.36
CA SER A 102 -4.28 -14.16 15.26
C SER A 102 -3.65 -14.56 16.59
N GLY A 103 -2.45 -15.16 16.52
CA GLY A 103 -1.63 -15.40 17.71
C GLY A 103 -1.14 -14.08 18.34
N VAL A 104 -0.76 -14.14 19.61
CA VAL A 104 -0.03 -13.05 20.27
C VAL A 104 1.41 -13.08 19.76
N MET A 105 1.92 -11.95 19.29
CA MET A 105 3.33 -11.78 18.95
C MET A 105 3.93 -10.73 19.89
N ASP A 106 5.13 -11.02 20.40
CA ASP A 106 5.94 -10.18 21.30
C ASP A 106 6.90 -9.30 20.48
#